data_AF-A0A5P2DCD4-F1
#
_entry.id   AF-A0A5P2DCD4-F1
#
_cell.length_a   1.000
_cell.length_b   1.000
_cell.length_c   1.000
_cell.angle_alpha   90.00
_cell.angle_beta   90.00
_cell.angle_gamma   90.00
#
_symmetry.space_group_name_H-M   'P 1'
#
loop_
_entity.id
_entity.type
_entity.pdbx_description
1 polymer ?
#
loop_
_entity_poly.entity_id
_entity_poly.type
_entity_poly.pdbx_seq_one_letter_code
_entity_poly.pdbx_strand_id
1 'polypeptide(L)'
;MLVRCGNCGRESEWPHPELGCSACGTVVLVPVHPVQDETKADAPADAPADAPAGSAQGTATGAASGTASGTAAARPAFRPVTIRTARDAVATAALYLRWLGFRDVRQPDAARPLPSAAVDLRAPGLVAQVDPTTAPAGLAAVECVWLNGLTASGASVYFALAGYTPEARSRADELGIPLFVMDLTGMPQPLNDPADALVGKGA
;
A
#
# COMPACT_ATOMS: atom_id res chain seq x y z
N MET A 1 -18.35 19.06 -12.62
CA MET A 1 -17.01 19.66 -12.34
C MET A 1 -16.09 19.30 -13.50
N LEU A 2 -15.43 20.27 -14.15
CA LEU A 2 -14.53 19.99 -15.27
C LEU A 2 -13.15 19.57 -14.77
N VAL A 3 -12.61 18.50 -15.35
CA VAL A 3 -11.27 17.98 -15.09
C VAL A 3 -10.49 17.95 -16.39
N ARG A 4 -9.21 18.33 -16.31
CA ARG A 4 -8.28 18.32 -17.43
C ARG A 4 -7.59 16.98 -17.53
N CYS A 5 -7.65 16.36 -18.70
CA CYS A 5 -6.87 15.16 -19.00
C CYS A 5 -5.37 15.51 -19.04
N GLY A 6 -4.57 14.90 -18.16
CA GLY A 6 -3.12 15.09 -18.15
C GLY A 6 -2.38 14.57 -19.40
N ASN A 7 -3.03 13.75 -20.24
CA ASN A 7 -2.43 13.16 -21.44
C ASN A 7 -2.69 13.98 -22.72
N CYS A 8 -3.92 14.48 -22.92
CA CYS A 8 -4.30 15.22 -24.12
C CYS A 8 -4.72 16.67 -23.86
N GLY A 9 -4.70 17.12 -22.59
CA GLY A 9 -5.07 18.49 -22.19
C GLY A 9 -6.55 18.82 -22.28
N ARG A 10 -7.38 17.89 -22.75
CA ARG A 10 -8.81 18.11 -22.95
C ARG A 10 -9.54 18.25 -21.61
N GLU A 11 -10.39 19.27 -21.51
CA GLU A 11 -11.34 19.42 -20.41
C GLU A 11 -12.57 18.54 -20.67
N SER A 12 -12.94 17.76 -19.68
CA SER A 12 -14.16 16.95 -19.67
C SER A 12 -14.81 17.00 -18.29
N GLU A 13 -16.10 16.76 -18.20
CA GLU A 13 -16.74 16.59 -16.89
C GLU A 13 -16.17 15.36 -16.16
N TRP A 14 -16.03 15.45 -14.84
CA TRP A 14 -15.66 14.29 -14.02
C TRP A 14 -16.70 13.18 -14.22
N PRO A 15 -16.28 11.94 -14.49
CA PRO A 15 -17.21 10.84 -14.71
C PRO A 15 -18.07 10.61 -13.46
N HIS A 16 -19.39 10.66 -13.65
CA HIS A 16 -20.35 10.32 -12.61
C HIS A 16 -20.52 8.80 -12.53
N PRO A 17 -20.65 8.21 -11.33
CA PRO A 17 -21.01 6.81 -11.21
C PRO A 17 -22.40 6.58 -11.82
N GLU A 18 -22.49 5.61 -12.73
CA GLU A 18 -23.72 5.20 -13.39
C GLU A 18 -24.27 3.93 -12.73
N LEU A 19 -25.53 3.96 -12.31
CA LEU A 19 -26.24 2.80 -11.77
C LEU A 19 -27.42 2.47 -12.67
N GLY A 20 -27.43 1.25 -13.22
CA GLY A 20 -28.57 0.75 -13.97
C GLY A 20 -29.69 0.28 -13.04
N CYS A 21 -30.92 0.75 -13.26
CA CYS A 21 -32.10 0.15 -12.64
C CYS A 21 -32.33 -1.24 -13.27
N SER A 22 -32.23 -2.30 -12.46
CA SER A 22 -32.40 -3.69 -12.94
C SER A 22 -33.81 -4.00 -13.45
N ALA A 23 -34.81 -3.16 -13.14
CA ALA A 23 -36.20 -3.37 -13.53
C ALA A 23 -36.59 -2.68 -14.85
N CYS A 24 -36.06 -1.49 -15.14
CA CYS A 24 -36.47 -0.71 -16.32
C CYS A 24 -35.31 -0.25 -17.22
N GLY A 25 -34.05 -0.52 -16.85
CA GLY A 25 -32.87 -0.18 -17.64
C GLY A 25 -32.47 1.29 -17.60
N THR A 26 -33.18 2.15 -16.86
CA THR A 26 -32.78 3.55 -16.67
C THR A 26 -31.42 3.63 -15.98
N VAL A 27 -30.51 4.43 -16.54
CA VAL A 27 -29.23 4.77 -15.90
C VAL A 27 -29.43 6.00 -15.02
N VAL A 28 -29.09 5.86 -13.74
CA VAL A 28 -29.07 6.97 -12.77
C VAL A 28 -27.64 7.43 -12.59
N LEU A 29 -27.42 8.74 -12.72
CA LEU A 29 -26.15 9.38 -12.41
C LEU A 29 -26.12 9.71 -10.91
N VAL A 30 -25.11 9.19 -10.20
CA VAL A 30 -24.90 9.55 -8.80
C VAL A 30 -24.31 10.96 -8.74
N PRO A 31 -24.95 11.91 -8.02
CA PRO A 31 -24.40 13.24 -7.87
C PRO A 31 -23.11 13.18 -7.03
N VAL A 32 -21.99 13.64 -7.60
CA VAL A 32 -20.73 13.81 -6.86
C VAL A 32 -20.57 15.28 -6.52
N HIS A 33 -20.55 15.59 -5.23
CA HIS A 33 -20.26 16.95 -4.76
C HIS A 33 -18.75 17.13 -4.64
N PRO A 34 -18.20 18.29 -5.06
CA PRO A 34 -16.78 18.57 -4.85
C PRO A 34 -16.48 18.58 -3.34
N VAL A 35 -15.34 18.01 -2.96
CA VAL A 35 -14.80 18.16 -1.59
C VAL A 35 -14.60 19.66 -1.37
N GLN A 36 -15.23 20.21 -0.34
CA GLN A 36 -15.01 21.60 0.04
C GLN A 36 -13.63 21.69 0.68
N ASP A 37 -12.75 22.54 0.15
CA ASP A 37 -11.46 22.84 0.78
C ASP A 37 -11.71 23.55 2.11
N GLU A 38 -11.76 22.77 3.20
CA GLU A 38 -11.75 23.30 4.55
C GLU A 38 -10.35 23.84 4.85
N THR A 39 -10.09 25.09 4.44
CA THR A 39 -8.94 25.85 4.95
C THR A 39 -9.24 26.19 6.42
N LYS A 40 -8.88 25.28 7.32
CA LYS A 40 -8.91 25.52 8.77
C LYS A 40 -7.56 26.07 9.22
N ALA A 41 -7.55 27.36 9.54
CA ALA A 41 -6.45 28.02 10.25
C ALA A 41 -6.45 27.62 11.75
N ASP A 42 -5.26 27.63 12.33
CA ASP A 42 -4.77 27.02 13.57
C ASP A 42 -5.47 27.32 14.93
N ALA A 43 -5.51 26.27 15.77
CA ALA A 43 -5.02 26.07 17.17
C ALA A 43 -4.90 27.27 18.17
N PRO A 44 -4.88 27.07 19.54
CA PRO A 44 -4.21 25.97 20.24
C PRO A 44 -4.84 25.42 21.56
N ALA A 45 -4.05 24.53 22.16
CA ALA A 45 -4.26 23.57 23.24
C ALA A 45 -4.44 24.13 24.66
N ASP A 46 -4.95 23.28 25.55
CA ASP A 46 -4.42 23.11 26.91
C ASP A 46 -4.76 21.72 27.48
N ALA A 47 -3.79 21.09 28.15
CA ALA A 47 -3.93 19.88 28.98
C ALA A 47 -3.78 20.26 30.47
N PRO A 48 -4.14 19.39 31.44
CA PRO A 48 -3.10 18.50 31.98
C PRO A 48 -3.58 17.11 32.52
N ALA A 49 -2.54 16.34 32.90
CA ALA A 49 -2.36 14.98 33.44
C ALA A 49 -3.34 14.39 34.49
N ASP A 50 -3.42 13.04 34.55
CA ASP A 50 -2.90 12.23 35.67
C ASP A 50 -2.98 10.70 35.42
N ALA A 51 -2.01 9.95 35.97
CA ALA A 51 -1.94 8.48 36.06
C ALA A 51 -2.30 8.02 37.50
N PRO A 52 -2.63 6.74 37.78
CA PRO A 52 -1.57 5.75 38.01
C PRO A 52 -1.88 4.24 37.71
N ALA A 53 -0.78 3.49 37.74
CA ALA A 53 -0.51 2.05 37.90
C ALA A 53 -1.62 1.01 38.19
N GLY A 54 -1.46 -0.17 37.58
CA GLY A 54 -2.04 -1.44 38.01
C GLY A 54 -1.36 -2.65 37.34
N SER A 55 -0.57 -3.39 38.12
CA SER A 55 0.17 -4.60 37.75
C SER A 55 -0.74 -5.85 37.68
N ALA A 56 -0.49 -6.80 36.77
CA ALA A 56 -0.59 -8.24 37.05
C ALA A 56 0.00 -9.13 35.94
N GLN A 57 0.82 -10.08 36.38
CA GLN A 57 1.46 -11.20 35.69
C GLN A 57 0.44 -12.23 35.16
N GLY A 58 0.78 -12.95 34.08
CA GLY A 58 -0.02 -14.11 33.64
C GLY A 58 0.53 -14.92 32.46
N THR A 59 1.59 -15.70 32.73
CA THR A 59 1.91 -17.05 32.20
C THR A 59 1.69 -17.42 30.72
N ALA A 60 2.80 -17.80 30.09
CA ALA A 60 2.91 -18.53 28.83
C ALA A 60 2.53 -20.02 28.96
N THR A 61 1.81 -20.52 27.96
CA THR A 61 1.75 -21.93 27.49
C THR A 61 1.06 -21.85 26.13
N GLY A 62 1.71 -22.10 24.99
CA GLY A 62 2.25 -23.39 24.58
C GLY A 62 1.32 -23.97 23.50
N ALA A 63 1.68 -23.79 22.23
CA ALA A 63 1.01 -24.48 21.12
C ALA A 63 2.03 -24.72 19.99
N ALA A 64 2.80 -25.78 20.14
CA ALA A 64 3.45 -26.47 19.04
C ALA A 64 2.50 -27.56 18.53
N SER A 65 2.17 -27.52 17.24
CA SER A 65 1.72 -28.61 16.34
C SER A 65 1.12 -27.92 15.12
N GLY A 66 1.47 -28.17 13.87
CA GLY A 66 2.25 -29.23 13.27
C GLY A 66 1.75 -29.38 11.83
N THR A 67 2.70 -29.44 10.89
CA THR A 67 2.61 -30.14 9.59
C THR A 67 1.46 -29.85 8.62
N ALA A 68 1.80 -29.18 7.52
CA ALA A 68 1.79 -29.80 6.19
C ALA A 68 2.55 -28.90 5.20
N SER A 69 3.87 -29.04 5.17
CA SER A 69 4.70 -28.40 4.16
C SER A 69 4.55 -29.18 2.86
N GLY A 70 3.62 -28.74 2.00
CA GLY A 70 3.63 -29.13 0.61
C GLY A 70 4.93 -28.63 0.01
N THR A 71 5.71 -29.51 -0.62
CA THR A 71 6.97 -29.19 -1.30
C THR A 71 6.73 -28.14 -2.38
N ALA A 72 6.79 -26.87 -1.98
CA ALA A 72 6.91 -25.74 -2.86
C ALA A 72 8.22 -25.94 -3.61
N ALA A 73 8.15 -26.05 -4.94
CA ALA A 73 9.35 -25.98 -5.77
C ALA A 73 10.17 -24.77 -5.30
N ALA A 74 11.41 -25.02 -4.86
CA ALA A 74 12.22 -23.99 -4.22
C ALA A 74 12.32 -22.79 -5.17
N ARG A 75 11.75 -21.65 -4.74
CA ARG A 75 11.79 -20.42 -5.52
C ARG A 75 13.27 -20.09 -5.80
N PRO A 76 13.65 -19.77 -7.05
CA PRO A 76 15.04 -19.41 -7.36
C PRO A 76 15.48 -18.22 -6.52
N ALA A 77 16.78 -18.01 -6.31
CA ALA A 77 17.25 -16.81 -5.62
C ALA A 77 16.86 -15.54 -6.40
N PHE A 78 16.41 -14.51 -5.69
CA PHE A 78 16.13 -13.21 -6.29
C PHE A 78 17.44 -12.58 -6.81
N ARG A 79 17.38 -11.93 -7.97
CA ARG A 79 18.52 -11.24 -8.57
C ARG A 79 18.33 -9.72 -8.43
N PRO A 80 19.02 -9.06 -7.50
CA PRO A 80 18.88 -7.63 -7.29
C PRO A 80 19.35 -6.80 -8.48
N VAL A 81 18.76 -5.63 -8.63
CA VAL A 81 19.19 -4.59 -9.57
C VAL A 81 19.43 -3.31 -8.77
N THR A 82 20.60 -2.71 -8.93
CA THR A 82 20.98 -1.50 -8.18
C THR A 82 19.98 -0.37 -8.41
N ILE A 83 19.52 0.29 -7.34
CA ILE A 83 18.59 1.42 -7.42
C ILE A 83 19.38 2.71 -7.52
N ARG A 84 19.24 3.44 -8.63
CA ARG A 84 19.88 4.76 -8.85
C ARG A 84 18.85 5.88 -8.98
N THR A 85 17.61 5.53 -9.30
CA THR A 85 16.51 6.45 -9.54
C THR A 85 15.22 5.94 -8.91
N ALA A 86 14.23 6.83 -8.76
CA ALA A 86 12.88 6.43 -8.36
C ALA A 86 12.27 5.37 -9.30
N ARG A 87 12.58 5.44 -10.60
CA ARG A 87 12.13 4.45 -11.59
C ARG A 87 12.73 3.07 -11.32
N ASP A 88 13.99 3.01 -10.89
CA ASP A 88 14.66 1.75 -10.56
C ASP A 88 14.05 1.14 -9.28
N ALA A 89 13.63 1.96 -8.32
CA ALA A 89 12.94 1.49 -7.12
C ALA A 89 11.59 0.83 -7.49
N VAL A 90 10.80 1.47 -8.34
CA VAL A 90 9.53 0.89 -8.84
C VAL A 90 9.78 -0.39 -9.65
N ALA A 91 10.80 -0.39 -10.51
CA ALA A 91 11.17 -1.58 -11.28
C ALA A 91 11.60 -2.74 -10.38
N THR A 92 12.36 -2.45 -9.32
CA THR A 92 12.80 -3.42 -8.31
C THR A 92 11.63 -4.04 -7.58
N ALA A 93 10.70 -3.21 -7.06
CA ALA A 93 9.47 -3.71 -6.43
C ALA A 93 8.66 -4.59 -7.40
N ALA A 94 8.51 -4.18 -8.65
CA ALA A 94 7.78 -4.97 -9.64
C ALA A 94 8.47 -6.32 -9.96
N LEU A 95 9.81 -6.35 -10.03
CA LEU A 95 10.56 -7.60 -10.20
C LEU A 95 10.43 -8.51 -8.99
N TYR A 96 10.46 -7.93 -7.79
CA TYR A 96 10.33 -8.67 -6.55
C TYR A 96 8.95 -9.31 -6.41
N LEU A 97 7.87 -8.57 -6.71
CA LEU A 97 6.51 -9.12 -6.74
C LEU A 97 6.35 -10.25 -7.75
N ARG A 98 6.94 -10.12 -8.96
CA ARG A 98 6.95 -11.22 -9.94
C ARG A 98 7.70 -12.44 -9.43
N TRP A 99 8.81 -12.22 -8.73
CA TRP A 99 9.58 -13.29 -8.10
C TRP A 99 8.78 -13.99 -6.99
N LEU A 100 8.01 -13.24 -6.19
CA LEU A 100 7.09 -13.78 -5.19
C LEU A 100 5.96 -14.64 -5.79
N GLY A 101 5.68 -14.49 -7.08
CA GLY A 101 4.69 -15.28 -7.83
C GLY A 101 3.53 -14.47 -8.40
N PHE A 102 3.47 -13.16 -8.14
CA PHE A 102 2.42 -12.31 -8.70
C PHE A 102 2.61 -12.15 -10.22
N ARG A 103 1.60 -12.58 -10.98
CA ARG A 103 1.59 -12.47 -12.44
C ARG A 103 1.07 -11.10 -12.86
N ASP A 104 1.49 -10.65 -14.04
CA ASP A 104 0.99 -9.42 -14.65
C ASP A 104 1.06 -8.17 -13.77
N VAL A 105 2.16 -8.01 -13.03
CA VAL A 105 2.46 -6.76 -12.32
C VAL A 105 2.62 -5.63 -13.35
N ARG A 106 1.74 -4.63 -13.26
CA ARG A 106 1.70 -3.45 -14.11
C ARG A 106 1.58 -2.20 -13.25
N GLN A 107 2.25 -1.13 -13.68
CA GLN A 107 1.94 0.20 -13.18
C GLN A 107 0.68 0.67 -13.91
N PRO A 108 -0.40 1.08 -13.22
CA PRO A 108 -1.53 1.73 -13.86
C PRO A 108 -1.04 2.96 -14.60
N ASP A 109 -1.60 3.22 -15.79
CA ASP A 109 -1.30 4.42 -16.56
C ASP A 109 -1.97 5.63 -15.89
N ALA A 110 -1.43 6.04 -14.74
CA ALA A 110 -1.83 7.26 -14.05
C ALA A 110 -1.09 8.42 -14.72
N ALA A 111 -1.83 9.48 -15.05
CA ALA A 111 -1.28 10.74 -15.54
C ALA A 111 -0.04 11.12 -14.70
N ARG A 112 1.09 11.35 -15.38
CA ARG A 112 2.44 11.58 -14.85
C ARG A 112 2.47 11.76 -13.32
N PRO A 113 2.89 10.73 -12.55
CA PRO A 113 3.05 10.86 -11.11
C PRO A 113 3.92 12.08 -10.79
N LEU A 114 3.58 12.81 -9.72
CA LEU A 114 4.56 13.74 -9.15
C LEU A 114 5.83 12.93 -8.86
N PRO A 115 7.04 13.43 -9.19
CA PRO A 115 8.29 12.65 -9.12
C PRO A 115 8.63 12.05 -7.74
N SER A 116 7.89 12.45 -6.71
CA SER A 116 8.05 12.07 -5.30
C SER A 116 6.78 11.47 -4.67
N ALA A 117 5.71 11.25 -5.45
CA ALA A 117 4.53 10.56 -4.92
C ALA A 117 4.77 9.04 -4.94
N ALA A 118 4.17 8.35 -3.98
CA ALA A 118 4.16 6.90 -4.00
C ALA A 118 3.49 6.39 -5.28
N VAL A 119 4.08 5.36 -5.89
CA VAL A 119 3.70 4.81 -7.19
C VAL A 119 2.96 3.50 -7.00
N ASP A 120 1.79 3.40 -7.63
CA ASP A 120 0.97 2.21 -7.60
C ASP A 120 1.43 1.15 -8.61
N LEU A 121 1.45 -0.09 -8.15
CA LEU A 121 1.57 -1.31 -8.93
C LEU A 121 0.32 -2.16 -8.70
N ARG A 122 -0.14 -2.85 -9.73
CA ARG A 122 -1.33 -3.70 -9.73
C ARG A 122 -1.01 -5.05 -10.36
N ALA A 123 -1.58 -6.10 -9.79
CA ALA A 123 -1.65 -7.45 -10.34
C ALA A 123 -2.98 -8.07 -9.92
N PRO A 124 -3.43 -9.19 -10.54
CA PRO A 124 -4.63 -9.88 -10.09
C PRO A 124 -4.56 -10.20 -8.58
N GLY A 125 -5.48 -9.64 -7.79
CA GLY A 125 -5.54 -9.82 -6.33
C GLY A 125 -4.51 -9.03 -5.53
N LEU A 126 -3.76 -8.09 -6.14
CA LEU A 126 -2.70 -7.32 -5.48
C LEU A 126 -2.74 -5.83 -5.85
N VAL A 127 -2.65 -5.01 -4.81
CA VAL A 127 -2.30 -3.59 -4.85
C VAL A 127 -0.97 -3.43 -4.13
N ALA A 128 0.06 -2.94 -4.82
CA ALA A 128 1.31 -2.57 -4.19
C ALA A 128 1.59 -1.08 -4.37
N GLN A 129 2.11 -0.44 -3.34
CA GLN A 129 2.52 0.95 -3.36
C GLN A 129 4.03 1.03 -3.17
N VAL A 130 4.70 1.93 -3.89
CA VAL A 130 6.15 2.10 -3.86
C VAL A 130 6.49 3.55 -3.56
N ASP A 131 7.11 3.81 -2.42
CA ASP A 131 7.61 5.14 -2.05
C ASP A 131 9.13 5.22 -2.31
N PRO A 132 9.55 5.89 -3.41
CA PRO A 132 10.96 6.04 -3.74
C PRO A 132 11.62 7.20 -2.99
N THR A 133 10.92 7.89 -2.09
CA THR A 133 11.44 9.08 -1.43
C THR A 133 12.46 8.72 -0.34
N THR A 134 13.29 9.69 0.01
CA THR A 134 14.26 9.57 1.10
C THR A 134 13.68 9.93 2.46
N ALA A 135 12.37 10.19 2.54
CA ALA A 135 11.66 10.46 3.79
C ALA A 135 10.96 9.18 4.27
N PRO A 136 10.98 8.86 5.58
CA PRO A 136 10.24 7.71 6.09
C PRO A 136 8.75 7.82 5.80
N ALA A 137 8.13 6.73 5.34
CA ALA A 137 6.70 6.67 5.10
C ALA A 137 5.92 6.73 6.42
N GLY A 138 4.95 7.64 6.49
CA GLY A 138 4.12 7.88 7.67
C GLY A 138 2.81 7.09 7.70
N LEU A 139 2.08 7.22 8.80
CA LEU A 139 0.82 6.54 9.07
C LEU A 139 -0.21 6.68 7.93
N ALA A 140 -0.44 7.90 7.45
CA ALA A 140 -1.41 8.17 6.38
C ALA A 140 -1.10 7.42 5.07
N ALA A 141 0.18 7.17 4.78
CA ALA A 141 0.57 6.42 3.59
C ALA A 141 0.20 4.92 3.71
N VAL A 142 0.34 4.35 4.92
CA VAL A 142 -0.09 2.97 5.21
C VAL A 142 -1.61 2.83 5.14
N GLU A 143 -2.36 3.81 5.65
CA GLU A 143 -3.82 3.80 5.56
C GLU A 143 -4.30 3.99 4.11
N CYS A 144 -3.59 4.81 3.33
CA CYS A 144 -3.91 5.00 1.91
C CYS A 144 -3.74 3.70 1.11
N VAL A 145 -2.62 2.97 1.28
CA VAL A 145 -2.44 1.70 0.56
C VAL A 145 -3.51 0.67 0.96
N TRP A 146 -3.91 0.64 2.23
CA TRP A 146 -4.98 -0.23 2.73
C TRP A 146 -6.33 0.07 2.07
N LEU A 147 -6.73 1.35 2.04
CA LEU A 147 -7.98 1.77 1.40
C LEU A 147 -7.97 1.47 -0.10
N ASN A 148 -6.82 1.61 -0.77
CA ASN A 148 -6.67 1.25 -2.17
C ASN A 148 -6.83 -0.25 -2.40
N GLY A 149 -6.26 -1.08 -1.51
CA GLY A 149 -6.44 -2.53 -1.54
C GLY A 149 -7.88 -2.97 -1.33
N LEU A 150 -8.57 -2.40 -0.34
CA LEU A 150 -10.00 -2.65 -0.10
C LEU A 150 -10.84 -2.30 -1.33
N THR A 151 -10.59 -1.14 -1.92
CA THR A 151 -11.28 -0.68 -3.13
C THR A 151 -11.06 -1.63 -4.31
N ALA A 152 -9.85 -2.17 -4.47
CA ALA A 152 -9.51 -3.12 -5.50
C ALA A 152 -9.84 -4.59 -5.15
N SER A 153 -10.38 -4.84 -3.95
CA SER A 153 -10.61 -6.19 -3.39
C SER A 153 -9.35 -7.08 -3.46
N GLY A 154 -8.18 -6.51 -3.17
CA GLY A 154 -6.88 -7.17 -3.28
C GLY A 154 -6.01 -7.00 -2.03
N ALA A 155 -5.02 -7.88 -1.88
CA ALA A 155 -3.99 -7.73 -0.87
C ALA A 155 -3.21 -6.43 -1.09
N SER A 156 -2.86 -5.75 0.00
CA SER A 156 -2.08 -4.50 -0.03
C SER A 156 -0.64 -4.79 0.35
N VAL A 157 0.34 -4.26 -0.38
CA VAL A 157 1.78 -4.36 -0.05
C VAL A 157 2.43 -2.98 -0.18
N TYR A 158 3.34 -2.62 0.73
CA TYR A 158 4.03 -1.34 0.66
C TYR A 158 5.55 -1.54 0.63
N PHE A 159 6.22 -0.92 -0.34
CA PHE A 159 7.66 -0.79 -0.44
C PHE A 159 8.08 0.67 -0.18
N ALA A 160 9.10 0.90 0.65
CA ALA A 160 9.66 2.23 0.89
C ALA A 160 11.20 2.21 0.85
N LEU A 161 11.81 3.24 0.26
CA LEU A 161 13.27 3.37 0.21
C LEU A 161 13.85 3.82 1.58
N ALA A 162 13.21 4.80 2.23
CA ALA A 162 13.66 5.34 3.52
C ALA A 162 13.02 4.65 4.75
N GLY A 163 12.30 3.55 4.54
CA GLY A 163 11.59 2.85 5.60
C GLY A 163 10.35 3.60 6.08
N TYR A 164 10.00 3.39 7.35
CA TYR A 164 8.69 3.74 7.91
C TYR A 164 8.82 4.35 9.31
N THR A 165 7.90 5.23 9.68
CA THR A 165 7.80 5.68 11.08
C THR A 165 7.35 4.53 12.00
N PRO A 166 7.61 4.59 13.32
CA PRO A 166 7.13 3.58 14.26
C PRO A 166 5.61 3.38 14.20
N GLU A 167 4.85 4.46 14.09
CA GLU A 167 3.39 4.44 14.05
C GLU A 167 2.89 3.74 12.77
N ALA A 168 3.55 4.01 11.64
CA ALA A 168 3.25 3.35 10.37
C ALA A 168 3.48 1.83 10.45
N ARG A 169 4.54 1.38 11.14
CA ARG A 169 4.83 -0.05 11.33
C ARG A 169 3.76 -0.72 12.19
N SER A 170 3.48 -0.17 13.37
CA SER A 170 2.44 -0.70 14.26
C SER A 170 1.08 -0.78 13.55
N ARG A 171 0.72 0.26 12.77
CA ARG A 171 -0.53 0.24 12.01
C ARG A 171 -0.55 -0.81 10.90
N ALA A 172 0.57 -1.00 10.20
CA ALA A 172 0.66 -2.03 9.16
C ALA A 172 0.50 -3.44 9.74
N ASP A 173 1.01 -3.69 10.95
CA ASP A 173 0.85 -4.98 11.64
C ASP A 173 -0.61 -5.24 12.00
N GLU A 174 -1.32 -4.23 12.53
CA GLU A 174 -2.76 -4.32 12.82
C GLU A 174 -3.59 -4.60 11.56
N LEU A 175 -3.22 -3.98 10.44
CA LEU A 175 -3.91 -4.11 9.16
C LEU A 175 -3.45 -5.33 8.34
N GLY A 176 -2.41 -6.05 8.80
CA GLY A 176 -1.83 -7.18 8.09
C GLY A 176 -1.17 -6.82 6.76
N ILE A 177 -0.58 -5.63 6.64
CA ILE A 177 0.04 -5.12 5.41
C ILE A 177 1.54 -5.47 5.42
N PRO A 178 2.02 -6.26 4.44
CA PRO A 178 3.45 -6.49 4.23
C PRO A 178 4.20 -5.19 3.94
N LEU A 179 5.18 -4.88 4.80
CA LEU A 179 6.11 -3.78 4.62
C LEU A 179 7.47 -4.28 4.15
N PHE A 180 8.01 -3.63 3.12
CA PHE A 180 9.34 -3.91 2.60
C PHE A 180 10.18 -2.64 2.57
N VAL A 181 11.41 -2.71 3.08
CA VAL A 181 12.41 -1.66 2.90
C VAL A 181 13.27 -2.02 1.70
N MET A 182 13.47 -1.08 0.79
CA MET A 182 14.42 -1.22 -0.30
C MET A 182 15.67 -0.42 0.00
N ASP A 183 16.84 -0.99 -0.27
CA ASP A 183 18.11 -0.26 -0.21
C ASP A 183 18.67 -0.01 -1.63
N LEU A 184 19.76 0.75 -1.72
CA LEU A 184 20.38 1.06 -3.01
C LEU A 184 21.01 -0.17 -3.70
N THR A 185 21.16 -1.30 -3.00
CA THR A 185 21.58 -2.58 -3.59
C THR A 185 20.45 -3.23 -4.39
N GLY A 186 19.19 -2.87 -4.09
CA GLY A 186 18.01 -3.36 -4.77
C GLY A 186 17.50 -4.70 -4.26
N MET A 187 17.83 -5.06 -3.01
CA MET A 187 17.27 -6.21 -2.31
C MET A 187 16.17 -5.76 -1.34
N PRO A 188 14.87 -5.93 -1.66
CA PRO A 188 13.81 -5.64 -0.71
C PRO A 188 13.91 -6.55 0.51
N GLN A 189 13.90 -5.94 1.71
CA GLN A 189 13.94 -6.64 2.99
C GLN A 189 12.53 -6.62 3.63
N PRO A 190 11.97 -7.77 4.04
CA PRO A 190 10.75 -7.78 4.83
C PRO A 190 11.00 -7.08 6.17
N LEU A 191 10.06 -6.24 6.60
CA LEU A 191 10.19 -5.47 7.84
C LEU A 191 9.26 -5.94 8.96
N ASN A 192 8.23 -6.72 8.63
CA ASN A 192 7.23 -7.20 9.57
C ASN A 192 6.73 -8.61 9.26
N ASP A 193 6.03 -9.22 10.22
CA ASP A 193 5.53 -10.60 10.13
C ASP A 193 4.66 -10.85 8.88
N PRO A 194 3.74 -9.95 8.47
CA PRO A 194 3.04 -10.09 7.20
C PRO A 194 3.97 -10.17 5.98
N ALA A 195 5.06 -9.39 5.96
CA ALA A 195 6.06 -9.46 4.90
C ALA A 195 6.83 -10.76 4.91
N ASP A 196 7.26 -11.24 6.07
CA ASP A 196 7.92 -12.55 6.20
C ASP A 196 7.00 -13.70 5.75
N ALA A 197 5.73 -13.65 6.15
CA ALA A 197 4.71 -14.60 5.73
C ALA A 197 4.52 -14.59 4.20
N LEU A 198 4.50 -13.40 3.58
CA LEU A 198 4.41 -13.27 2.13
C LEU A 198 5.65 -13.80 1.41
N VAL A 199 6.85 -13.56 1.95
CA VAL A 199 8.10 -14.09 1.37
C VAL A 199 8.11 -15.61 1.43
N GLY A 200 7.74 -16.20 2.58
CA GLY A 200 7.73 -17.64 2.80
C GLY A 200 6.68 -18.38 1.98
N LYS A 201 5.46 -17.82 1.85
CA LYS A 201 4.36 -18.46 1.11
C LYS A 201 4.42 -18.16 -0.39
N GLY A 202 4.75 -16.94 -0.78
CA GLY A 202 4.49 -16.42 -2.12
C GLY A 202 3.07 -15.89 -2.31
N ALA A 203 2.80 -15.52 -3.56
CA ALA A 203 1.47 -15.12 -4.03
C ALA A 203 0.42 -16.23 -3.89
#